data_AF-A0A6B3HMI7-F1
#
_entry.id   AF-A0A6B3HMI7-F1
#
_cell.length_a   1.000
_cell.length_b   1.000
_cell.length_c   1.000
_cell.angle_alpha   90.00
_cell.angle_beta   90.00
_cell.angle_gamma   90.00
#
_symmetry.space_group_name_H-M   'P 1'
#
loop_
_entity.id
_entity.type
_entity.pdbx_description
1 polymer ?
#
loop_
_entity_poly.entity_id
_entity_poly.type
_entity_poly.pdbx_seq_one_letter_code
_entity_poly.pdbx_strand_id
1 'polypeptide(L)' 'MRDTLVLNASFEPLSTVTLNRAVVLILTDKAVVEQSHPELRMRGAAVDIPVPRVIRLCRYVRVP' A
#
# COMPACT_ATOMS: atom_id res chain seq x y z
N MET A 1 10.63 8.30 -8.38
CA MET A 1 10.02 7.68 -7.18
C MET A 1 9.09 6.59 -7.66
N ARG A 2 8.98 5.45 -6.98
CA ARG A 2 8.02 4.40 -7.35
C ARG A 2 6.68 4.71 -6.68
N ASP A 3 5.64 4.81 -7.49
CA ASP A 3 4.28 5.09 -7.04
C ASP A 3 3.51 3.77 -6.88
N THR A 4 2.66 3.71 -5.86
CA THR A 4 1.76 2.61 -5.53
C THR A 4 0.33 3.05 -5.80
N LEU A 5 -0.44 2.25 -6.52
CA LEU A 5 -1.86 2.52 -6.79
C LEU A 5 -2.69 2.25 -5.54
N VAL A 6 -3.63 3.14 -5.23
CA VAL A 6 -4.60 3.00 -4.16
C VAL A 6 -5.97 2.70 -4.76
N LEU A 7 -6.61 1.65 -4.27
CA LEU A 7 -7.98 1.29 -4.60
C LEU A 7 -8.93 1.65 -3.45
N ASN A 8 -10.16 1.95 -3.81
CA ASN A 8 -11.27 2.02 -2.85
C ASN A 8 -11.81 0.61 -2.51
N ALA A 9 -12.83 0.55 -1.64
CA ALA A 9 -13.44 -0.72 -1.23
C ALA A 9 -14.09 -1.50 -2.38
N SER A 10 -14.50 -0.81 -3.46
CA SER A 10 -15.08 -1.40 -4.67
C SER A 10 -14.04 -1.82 -5.71
N PHE A 11 -12.74 -1.83 -5.36
CA PHE A 11 -11.62 -2.12 -6.27
C PHE A 11 -11.45 -1.10 -7.41
N GLU A 12 -12.05 0.08 -7.29
CA GLU A 12 -11.86 1.14 -8.28
C GLU A 12 -10.59 1.95 -7.96
N PRO A 13 -9.84 2.39 -8.97
CA PRO A 13 -8.69 3.27 -8.79
C PRO A 13 -9.09 4.58 -8.09
N LEU A 14 -8.45 4.89 -6.96
CA LEU A 14 -8.70 6.12 -6.19
C LEU A 14 -7.61 7.17 -6.42
N SER A 15 -6.34 6.80 -6.26
CA SER A 15 -5.19 7.70 -6.44
C SER A 15 -3.88 6.91 -6.49
N THR A 16 -2.76 7.61 -6.71
CA THR A 16 -1.41 7.05 -6.49
C THR A 16 -0.75 7.70 -5.28
N VAL A 17 0.06 6.93 -4.56
CA VAL A 17 0.86 7.42 -3.42
C VAL A 17 2.29 6.95 -3.54
N THR A 18 3.21 7.63 -2.87
CA THR A 18 4.59 7.13 -2.79
C THR A 18 4.66 5.80 -2.05
N LEU A 19 5.66 4.98 -2.38
CA LEU A 19 5.92 3.73 -1.69
C LEU A 19 5.92 3.87 -0.16
N ASN A 20 6.56 4.92 0.37
CA ASN A 20 6.61 5.17 1.82
C ASN A 20 5.21 5.38 2.42
N ARG A 21 4.34 6.15 1.74
CA ARG A 21 2.96 6.34 2.22
C ARG A 21 2.17 5.03 2.18
N ALA A 22 2.34 4.23 1.12
CA ALA A 22 1.68 2.93 1.03
C ALA A 22 2.08 2.02 2.20
N VAL A 23 3.38 1.96 2.54
CA VAL A 23 3.89 1.19 3.69
C VAL A 23 3.29 1.68 5.00
N VAL A 24 3.23 3.00 5.22
CA VAL A 24 2.61 3.58 6.42
C VAL A 24 1.14 3.16 6.53
N LEU A 25 0.39 3.16 5.42
CA LEU A 25 -1.01 2.74 5.42
C LEU A 25 -1.18 1.25 5.73
N ILE A 26 -0.28 0.39 5.24
CA ILE A 26 -0.30 -1.05 5.54
C ILE A 26 0.04 -1.29 7.01
N LEU A 27 1.15 -0.72 7.50
CA LEU A 27 1.61 -0.89 8.88
C LEU A 27 0.65 -0.32 9.93
N THR A 28 -0.23 0.60 9.52
CA THR A 28 -1.28 1.15 10.40
C THR A 28 -2.64 0.47 10.20
N ASP A 29 -2.68 -0.67 9.50
CA ASP A 29 -3.88 -1.45 9.17
C ASP A 29 -4.97 -0.63 8.44
N LYS A 30 -4.57 0.42 7.71
CA LYS A 30 -5.49 1.25 6.92
C LYS A 30 -5.66 0.74 5.51
N ALA A 31 -4.72 -0.08 5.04
CA ALA A 31 -4.75 -0.67 3.71
C ALA A 31 -4.19 -2.09 3.70
N VAL A 32 -4.64 -2.87 2.73
CA VAL A 32 -4.12 -4.22 2.42
C VAL A 32 -3.42 -4.21 1.08
N VAL A 33 -2.47 -5.13 0.89
CA VAL A 33 -1.76 -5.30 -0.38
C VAL A 33 -2.60 -6.19 -1.29
N GLU A 34 -2.99 -5.66 -2.46
CA GLU A 34 -3.68 -6.42 -3.50
C GLU A 34 -2.70 -6.98 -4.53
N GLN A 35 -1.65 -6.21 -4.84
CA GLN A 35 -0.59 -6.65 -5.74
C GLN A 35 0.76 -6.18 -5.22
N SER A 36 1.73 -7.08 -5.24
CA SER A 36 3.11 -6.81 -4.83
C SER A 36 4.10 -7.06 -5.96
N HIS A 37 5.32 -6.57 -5.78
CA HIS A 37 6.44 -6.89 -6.63
C HIS A 37 6.93 -8.32 -6.31
N PRO A 38 7.12 -9.19 -7.30
CA PRO A 38 7.45 -10.60 -7.05
C PRO A 38 8.79 -10.81 -6.34
N GLU A 39 9.80 -9.99 -6.67
CA GLU A 39 11.18 -10.19 -6.20
C GLU A 39 11.64 -9.17 -5.16
N LEU A 40 10.86 -8.12 -4.89
CA LEU A 40 11.29 -7.03 -4.02
C LEU A 40 10.56 -7.07 -2.69
N ARG A 41 11.33 -6.96 -1.61
CA ARG A 41 10.87 -7.02 -0.23
C ARG A 41 11.43 -5.84 0.56
N MET A 42 10.63 -5.35 1.50
CA MET A 42 11.03 -4.37 2.50
C MET A 42 11.19 -5.07 3.83
N ARG A 43 12.38 -4.96 4.42
CA ARG A 43 12.70 -5.56 5.71
C ARG A 43 12.88 -4.49 6.77
N GLY A 44 12.25 -4.72 7.91
CA GLY A 44 12.51 -4.01 9.16
C GLY A 44 13.00 -5.00 10.22
N ALA A 45 13.28 -4.50 11.42
CA ALA A 45 13.77 -5.34 12.53
C ALA A 45 12.82 -6.49 12.91
N ALA A 46 11.50 -6.26 12.77
CA ALA A 46 10.47 -7.24 13.13
C ALA A 46 9.46 -7.51 11.99
N VAL A 47 9.69 -6.98 10.79
CA VAL A 47 8.73 -7.05 9.67
C VAL A 47 9.42 -7.41 8.37
N ASP A 48 8.76 -8.21 7.55
CA ASP A 48 9.17 -8.51 6.19
C ASP A 48 7.93 -8.40 5.28
N ILE A 49 7.89 -7.35 4.46
CA ILE A 49 6.72 -6.95 3.70
C ILE A 49 7.09 -6.95 2.21
N PRO A 50 6.33 -7.63 1.33
CA PRO A 50 6.57 -7.55 -0.10
C PRO A 50 6.28 -6.14 -0.61
N VAL A 51 7.06 -5.65 -1.58
CA VAL A 51 6.91 -4.26 -2.07
C VAL A 51 5.53 -4.06 -2.72
N PRO A 52 4.64 -3.19 -2.20
CA PRO A 52 3.30 -3.03 -2.73
C PRO A 52 3.30 -2.24 -4.04
N ARG A 53 2.62 -2.79 -5.04
CA ARG A 53 2.29 -2.12 -6.31
C ARG A 53 0.86 -1.56 -6.28
N VAL A 54 -0.05 -2.29 -5.66
CA VAL A 54 -1.45 -1.91 -5.49
C VAL A 54 -1.88 -2.20 -4.06
N ILE A 55 -2.48 -1.19 -3.41
CA ILE A 55 -3.09 -1.33 -2.08
C ILE A 55 -4.55 -0.96 -2.15
N ARG A 56 -5.37 -1.53 -1.25
CA ARG A 56 -6.78 -1.19 -1.11
C ARG A 56 -7.05 -0.68 0.29
N LEU A 57 -7.78 0.44 0.42
CA LEU A 57 -8.16 0.99 1.71
C LEU A 57 -9.21 0.12 2.40
N CYS A 58 -8.97 -0.21 3.66
CA CYS A 58 -9.89 -1.00 4.49
C CYS A 58 -10.88 -0.12 5.28
N ARG A 59 -10.59 1.17 5.40
CA ARG A 59 -11.38 2.15 6.12
C ARG A 59 -11.25 3.51 5.46
N TYR A 60 -12.16 4.43 5.79
CA TYR A 60 -12.06 5.80 5.31
C TYR A 60 -10.76 6.44 5.83
N VAL A 61 -9.92 6.90 4.91
CA VAL A 61 -8.71 7.68 5.21
C VAL A 61 -8.83 8.98 4.45
N ARG A 62 -8.63 10.11 5.14
CA ARG A 62 -8.55 11.40 4.48
C ARG A 62 -7.28 11.42 3.63
N VAL A 63 -7.44 11.32 2.32
CA VAL A 63 -6.35 11.49 1.36
C VAL A 63 -6.01 12.99 1.32
N PRO A 64 -4.71 13.38 1.41
CA PRO A 64 -4.31 14.78 1.32
C PRO A 64 -4.64 15.42 -0.03
#